data_AF-A0A2H5FL37-F1
#
_entry.id   AF-A0A2H5FL37-F1
#
_cell.length_a   1.000
_cell.length_b   1.000
_cell.length_c   1.000
_cell.angle_alpha   90.00
_cell.angle_beta   90.00
_cell.angle_gamma   90.00
#
_symmetry.space_group_name_H-M   'P 1'
#
loop_
_entity.id
_entity.type
_entity.pdbx_description
1 polymer ?
#
loop_
_entity_poly.entity_id
_entity_poly.type
_entity_poly.pdbx_seq_one_letter_code
_entity_poly.pdbx_strand_id
1 'polypeptide(L)'
;MGFQYVEHKLLEKYIKESITTELKHHRIYEKDLKTALRTLYKTHPERATQCKYLLAVMGGLNRSEIENKTCILNAAAFYIWNQIDESYQGVVTPVFLRPTNSNLYNSLTTSLSLTKENMPDSKDLKGMYSALNQFMRERVYLDPSNPINGYLEERQQIFSKRRIRGYDVEKVLSDLIEKIKALELEQVKLAKEEQLVKEPDKKTATQTFGLFADKTSTAIVALSQEPEEKLMYTL
;
A
#
# COMPACT_ATOMS: atom_id res chain seq x y z
N MET A 1 0.77 10.84 12.60
CA MET A 1 1.76 11.74 11.95
C MET A 1 1.96 11.17 10.56
N GLY A 2 1.77 11.98 9.52
CA GLY A 2 1.82 11.50 8.13
C GLY A 2 3.22 11.65 7.53
N PHE A 3 3.42 11.02 6.38
CA PHE A 3 4.66 11.05 5.63
C PHE A 3 4.91 12.43 4.98
N GLN A 4 6.11 12.96 5.23
CA GLN A 4 6.58 14.18 4.61
C GLN A 4 7.23 13.85 3.27
N TYR A 5 6.61 14.32 2.18
CA TYR A 5 7.17 14.16 0.85
C TYR A 5 8.50 14.88 0.67
N VAL A 6 9.44 14.21 0.01
CA VAL A 6 10.67 14.85 -0.48
C VAL A 6 10.35 15.66 -1.73
N GLU A 7 10.85 16.89 -1.79
CA GLU A 7 10.63 17.79 -2.93
C GLU A 7 11.03 17.12 -4.26
N HIS A 8 10.20 17.27 -5.29
CA HIS A 8 10.36 16.59 -6.58
C HIS A 8 11.76 16.71 -7.18
N LYS A 9 12.32 17.93 -7.31
CA LYS A 9 13.64 18.14 -7.93
C LYS A 9 14.77 17.52 -7.10
N LEU A 10 14.63 17.55 -5.79
CA LEU A 10 15.60 16.97 -4.87
C LEU A 10 15.57 15.44 -4.94
N LEU A 11 14.38 14.85 -4.89
CA LEU A 11 14.20 13.41 -5.03
C LEU A 11 14.67 12.89 -6.39
N GLU A 12 14.45 13.66 -7.47
CA GLU A 12 14.97 13.32 -8.81
C GLU A 12 16.50 13.19 -8.80
N LYS A 13 17.19 14.13 -8.14
CA LYS A 13 18.64 14.08 -7.97
C LYS A 13 19.06 12.85 -7.17
N TYR A 14 18.42 12.60 -6.04
CA TYR A 14 18.75 11.46 -5.16
C TYR A 14 18.50 10.10 -5.82
N ILE A 15 17.45 9.96 -6.62
CA ILE A 15 17.19 8.72 -7.37
C ILE A 15 18.29 8.49 -8.41
N LYS A 16 18.73 9.52 -9.15
CA LYS A 16 19.85 9.39 -10.11
C LYS A 16 21.14 8.97 -9.41
N GLU A 17 21.40 9.53 -8.24
CA GLU A 17 22.57 9.23 -7.42
C GLU A 17 22.50 7.80 -6.83
N SER A 18 21.31 7.36 -6.43
CA SER A 18 21.01 6.00 -5.99
C SER A 18 21.27 4.98 -7.10
N ILE A 19 20.78 5.24 -8.32
CA ILE A 19 21.04 4.38 -9.49
C ILE A 19 22.54 4.35 -9.81
N THR A 20 23.23 5.49 -9.74
CA THR A 20 24.68 5.57 -9.97
C THR A 20 25.45 4.76 -8.93
N THR A 21 25.02 4.81 -7.67
CA THR A 21 25.63 4.05 -6.57
C THR A 21 25.41 2.55 -6.74
N GLU A 22 24.20 2.13 -7.15
CA GLU A 22 23.91 0.73 -7.47
C GLU A 22 24.80 0.22 -8.62
N LEU A 23 24.98 1.01 -9.68
CA LEU A 23 25.87 0.63 -10.79
C LEU A 23 27.33 0.47 -10.34
N LYS A 24 27.84 1.42 -9.54
CA LYS A 24 29.19 1.36 -8.98
C LYS A 24 29.39 0.15 -8.06
N HIS A 25 28.36 -0.22 -7.30
CA HIS A 25 28.39 -1.42 -6.46
C HIS A 25 28.63 -2.69 -7.29
N HIS A 26 28.00 -2.78 -8.46
CA HIS A 26 28.20 -3.88 -9.41
C HIS A 26 29.43 -3.72 -10.32
N ARG A 27 30.32 -2.77 -10.00
CA ARG A 27 31.55 -2.46 -10.78
C ARG A 27 31.27 -2.03 -12.22
N ILE A 28 30.13 -1.38 -12.45
CA ILE A 28 29.72 -0.82 -13.74
C ILE A 28 30.06 0.68 -13.70
N TYR A 29 31.01 1.10 -14.53
CA TYR A 29 31.56 2.46 -14.54
C TYR A 29 31.31 3.21 -15.85
N GLU A 30 30.50 2.62 -16.74
CA GLU A 30 30.10 3.22 -18.01
C GLU A 30 29.43 4.59 -17.78
N LYS A 31 29.94 5.63 -18.47
CA LYS A 31 29.39 6.99 -18.38
C LYS A 31 27.99 7.11 -18.96
N ASP A 32 27.69 6.33 -20.00
CA ASP A 32 26.35 6.29 -20.59
C ASP A 32 25.43 5.39 -19.76
N LEU A 33 24.47 6.03 -19.08
CA LEU A 33 23.50 5.36 -18.21
C LEU A 33 22.69 4.28 -18.95
N LYS A 34 22.39 4.48 -20.24
CA LYS A 34 21.63 3.50 -21.03
C LYS A 34 22.44 2.22 -21.24
N THR A 35 23.73 2.35 -21.53
CA THR A 35 24.65 1.22 -21.68
C THR A 35 24.93 0.56 -20.34
N ALA A 36 25.17 1.33 -19.27
CA ALA A 36 25.37 0.82 -17.92
C ALA A 36 24.18 -0.06 -17.46
N LEU A 37 22.94 0.39 -17.68
CA LEU A 37 21.73 -0.38 -17.34
C LEU A 37 21.48 -1.59 -18.26
N ARG A 38 22.11 -1.66 -19.44
CA ARG A 38 22.12 -2.88 -20.26
C ARG A 38 23.12 -3.88 -19.72
N THR A 39 24.29 -3.42 -19.27
CA THR A 39 25.29 -4.27 -18.58
C THR A 39 24.68 -4.84 -17.30
N LEU A 40 24.07 -4.00 -16.46
CA LEU A 40 23.42 -4.44 -15.22
C LEU A 40 22.33 -5.48 -15.47
N TYR A 41 21.54 -5.32 -16.54
CA TYR A 41 20.46 -6.26 -16.85
C TYR A 41 20.95 -7.69 -17.14
N LYS A 42 22.20 -7.87 -17.59
CA LYS A 42 22.76 -9.20 -17.87
C LYS A 42 22.98 -10.02 -16.59
N THR A 43 23.28 -9.35 -15.48
CA THR A 43 23.60 -10.01 -14.20
C THR A 43 22.48 -9.84 -13.18
N HIS A 44 21.81 -8.69 -13.16
CA HIS A 44 20.77 -8.30 -12.20
C HIS A 44 19.56 -7.71 -12.95
N PRO A 45 18.80 -8.54 -13.68
CA PRO A 45 17.71 -8.08 -14.55
C PRO A 45 16.61 -7.34 -13.79
N GLU A 46 16.28 -7.77 -12.58
CA GLU A 46 15.25 -7.15 -11.75
C GLU A 46 15.65 -5.72 -11.33
N ARG A 47 16.86 -5.55 -10.76
CA ARG A 47 17.38 -4.23 -10.35
C ARG A 47 17.52 -3.28 -11.53
N ALA A 48 18.00 -3.77 -12.67
CA ALA A 48 18.05 -2.97 -13.89
C ALA A 48 16.66 -2.53 -14.37
N THR A 49 15.65 -3.37 -14.20
CA THR A 49 14.25 -3.07 -14.57
C THR A 49 13.67 -2.01 -13.65
N GLN A 50 13.89 -2.12 -12.34
CA GLN A 50 13.46 -1.13 -11.33
C GLN A 50 14.12 0.24 -11.57
N CYS A 51 15.43 0.28 -11.83
CA CYS A 51 16.13 1.52 -12.18
C CYS A 51 15.56 2.17 -13.45
N LYS A 52 15.29 1.37 -14.50
CA LYS A 52 14.68 1.88 -15.74
C LYS A 52 13.26 2.38 -15.53
N TYR A 53 12.48 1.72 -14.67
CA TYR A 53 11.15 2.16 -14.28
C TYR A 53 11.20 3.54 -13.62
N LEU A 54 12.06 3.75 -12.63
CA LEU A 54 12.22 5.05 -11.96
C LEU A 54 12.59 6.15 -12.96
N LEU A 55 13.53 5.87 -13.87
CA LEU A 55 13.91 6.80 -14.94
C LEU A 55 12.76 7.10 -15.91
N ALA A 56 11.92 6.11 -16.21
CA ALA A 56 10.74 6.30 -17.06
C ALA A 56 9.70 7.19 -16.38
N VAL A 57 9.43 6.99 -15.09
CA VAL A 57 8.54 7.86 -14.29
C VAL A 57 9.07 9.29 -14.29
N MET A 58 10.33 9.50 -13.92
CA MET A 58 10.95 10.84 -13.93
C MET A 58 10.87 11.50 -15.31
N GLY A 59 11.21 10.76 -16.37
CA GLY A 59 11.12 11.24 -17.75
C GLY A 59 9.70 11.58 -18.19
N GLY A 60 8.70 10.85 -17.69
CA GLY A 60 7.28 11.13 -17.92
C GLY A 60 6.81 12.39 -17.20
N LEU A 61 7.17 12.54 -15.92
CA LEU A 61 6.79 13.70 -15.09
C LEU A 61 7.43 15.01 -15.58
N ASN A 62 8.67 14.96 -16.06
CA ASN A 62 9.37 16.13 -16.58
C ASN A 62 8.81 16.65 -17.91
N ARG A 63 8.06 15.82 -18.65
CA ARG A 63 7.48 16.17 -19.95
C ARG A 63 6.02 16.61 -19.89
N SER A 64 5.40 16.59 -18.71
CA SER A 64 3.99 16.94 -18.55
C SER A 64 3.76 17.98 -17.48
N GLU A 65 2.68 18.73 -17.63
CA GLU A 65 2.19 19.71 -16.65
C GLU A 65 1.30 19.04 -15.60
N ILE A 66 1.77 17.95 -15.01
CA ILE A 66 1.06 17.27 -13.91
C ILE A 66 1.26 18.10 -12.64
N GLU A 67 0.20 18.35 -11.88
CA GLU A 67 0.27 19.10 -10.62
C GLU A 67 0.91 18.25 -9.49
N ASN A 68 0.59 16.95 -9.44
CA ASN A 68 0.98 16.05 -8.34
C ASN A 68 2.33 15.34 -8.53
N LYS A 69 3.30 15.95 -9.22
CA LYS A 69 4.60 15.31 -9.54
C LYS A 69 5.36 14.83 -8.30
N THR A 70 5.35 15.64 -7.24
CA THR A 70 6.03 15.31 -5.99
C THR A 70 5.46 14.01 -5.40
N CYS A 71 4.15 13.91 -5.27
CA CYS A 71 3.48 12.71 -4.76
C CYS A 71 3.78 11.48 -5.64
N ILE A 72 3.66 11.62 -6.97
CA ILE A 72 3.88 10.50 -7.91
C ILE A 72 5.32 9.99 -7.84
N LEU A 73 6.32 10.88 -7.78
CA LEU A 73 7.72 10.46 -7.71
C LEU A 73 8.06 9.79 -6.37
N ASN A 74 7.56 10.34 -5.25
CA ASN A 74 7.69 9.71 -3.94
C ASN A 74 7.00 8.33 -3.92
N ALA A 75 5.80 8.23 -4.50
CA ALA A 75 5.08 6.97 -4.64
C ALA A 75 5.85 5.95 -5.47
N ALA A 76 6.42 6.35 -6.61
CA ALA A 76 7.19 5.45 -7.47
C ALA A 76 8.47 4.95 -6.78
N ALA A 77 9.20 5.83 -6.10
CA ALA A 77 10.38 5.47 -5.34
C ALA A 77 10.05 4.55 -4.16
N PHE A 78 8.99 4.87 -3.40
CA PHE A 78 8.52 4.04 -2.29
C PHE A 78 8.03 2.67 -2.78
N TYR A 79 7.33 2.63 -3.91
CA TYR A 79 6.88 1.39 -4.53
C TYR A 79 8.04 0.45 -4.85
N ILE A 80 9.12 0.96 -5.45
CA ILE A 80 10.34 0.16 -5.70
C ILE A 80 11.01 -0.25 -4.40
N TRP A 81 11.11 0.65 -3.42
CA TRP A 81 11.65 0.33 -2.10
C TRP A 81 10.88 -0.84 -1.45
N ASN A 82 9.55 -0.81 -1.50
CA ASN A 82 8.68 -1.85 -0.96
C ASN A 82 8.78 -3.16 -1.75
N GLN A 83 8.85 -3.11 -3.09
CA GLN A 83 9.10 -4.30 -3.91
C GLN A 83 10.42 -4.98 -3.54
N ILE A 84 11.47 -4.19 -3.27
CA ILE A 84 12.73 -4.74 -2.81
C ILE A 84 12.53 -5.37 -1.43
N ASP A 85 11.90 -4.69 -0.47
CA ASP A 85 11.62 -5.26 0.86
C ASP A 85 10.92 -6.62 0.79
N GLU A 86 9.81 -6.69 0.04
CA GLU A 86 9.01 -7.91 -0.16
C GLU A 86 9.82 -9.05 -0.79
N SER A 87 10.75 -8.74 -1.71
CA SER A 87 11.61 -9.74 -2.35
C SER A 87 12.55 -10.45 -1.36
N TYR A 88 12.89 -9.82 -0.24
CA TYR A 88 13.72 -10.43 0.82
C TYR A 88 12.89 -11.17 1.87
N GLN A 89 11.61 -10.82 2.07
CA GLN A 89 10.71 -11.52 3.00
C GLN A 89 10.27 -12.90 2.48
N GLY A 90 10.21 -13.08 1.15
CA GLY A 90 9.80 -14.33 0.51
C GLY A 90 10.81 -15.49 0.54
N VAL A 91 12.00 -15.29 1.13
CA VAL A 91 13.05 -16.32 1.17
C VAL A 91 12.96 -17.11 2.47
N VAL A 92 13.01 -18.45 2.39
CA VAL A 92 12.84 -19.44 3.48
C VAL A 92 13.78 -19.21 4.69
N THR A 93 14.80 -18.36 4.54
CA THR A 93 15.72 -17.93 5.60
C THR A 93 15.68 -16.40 5.82
N PRO A 94 14.60 -15.84 6.39
CA PRO A 94 14.45 -14.40 6.60
C PRO A 94 15.50 -13.82 7.58
N VAL A 95 16.15 -14.67 8.38
CA VAL A 95 17.20 -14.28 9.33
C VAL A 95 18.52 -13.88 8.62
N PHE A 96 18.81 -14.42 7.43
CA PHE A 96 20.09 -14.24 6.75
C PHE A 96 20.04 -13.25 5.58
N LEU A 97 18.87 -12.99 5.02
CA LEU A 97 18.70 -12.11 3.86
C LEU A 97 17.86 -10.90 4.25
N ARG A 98 18.55 -9.84 4.70
CA ARG A 98 17.91 -8.56 5.00
C ARG A 98 17.87 -7.69 3.73
N PRO A 99 16.81 -6.91 3.52
CA PRO A 99 16.72 -5.96 2.41
C PRO A 99 17.80 -4.87 2.48
N THR A 100 18.37 -4.63 3.67
CA THR A 100 19.57 -3.80 3.87
C THR A 100 20.81 -4.31 3.14
N ASN A 101 20.80 -5.53 2.60
CA ASN A 101 21.87 -6.03 1.73
C ASN A 101 21.76 -5.47 0.29
N SER A 102 20.62 -4.86 -0.08
CA SER A 102 20.43 -4.17 -1.36
C SER A 102 20.86 -2.71 -1.23
N ASN A 103 21.83 -2.28 -2.05
CA ASN A 103 22.28 -0.89 -2.06
C ASN A 103 21.21 0.06 -2.59
N LEU A 104 20.42 -0.37 -3.58
CA LEU A 104 19.26 0.38 -4.04
C LEU A 104 18.22 0.58 -2.93
N TYR A 105 17.98 -0.44 -2.09
CA TYR A 105 17.07 -0.30 -0.93
C TYR A 105 17.59 0.74 0.05
N ASN A 106 18.85 0.63 0.48
CA ASN A 106 19.45 1.57 1.43
C ASN A 106 19.48 3.01 0.89
N SER A 107 19.85 3.18 -0.38
CA SER A 107 19.91 4.50 -1.00
C SER A 107 18.53 5.11 -1.19
N LEU A 108 17.49 4.31 -1.50
CA LEU A 108 16.10 4.78 -1.53
C LEU A 108 15.57 5.13 -0.13
N THR A 109 15.91 4.37 0.91
CA THR A 109 15.59 4.70 2.31
C THR A 109 16.07 6.10 2.65
N THR A 110 17.33 6.42 2.33
CA THR A 110 17.91 7.75 2.54
C THR A 110 17.26 8.80 1.63
N SER A 111 17.06 8.47 0.34
CA SER A 111 16.49 9.41 -0.64
C SER A 111 15.09 9.87 -0.29
N LEU A 112 14.28 8.98 0.29
CA LEU A 112 12.92 9.24 0.75
C LEU A 112 12.86 9.75 2.19
N SER A 113 14.01 9.87 2.86
CA SER A 113 14.10 10.26 4.28
C SER A 113 13.23 9.38 5.17
N LEU A 114 13.19 8.07 4.90
CA LEU A 114 12.39 7.11 5.67
C LEU A 114 13.01 6.92 7.05
N THR A 115 12.21 7.21 8.08
CA THR A 115 12.55 6.96 9.48
C THR A 115 11.34 6.35 10.18
N LYS A 116 11.49 5.94 11.45
CA LYS A 116 10.35 5.47 12.25
C LYS A 116 9.23 6.53 12.37
N GLU A 117 9.60 7.80 12.29
CA GLU A 117 8.67 8.93 12.42
C GLU A 117 8.16 9.42 11.06
N ASN A 118 8.90 9.15 9.98
CA ASN A 118 8.59 9.56 8.61
C ASN A 118 8.40 8.33 7.71
N MET A 119 7.39 7.52 8.03
CA MET A 119 6.97 6.36 7.25
C MET A 119 5.54 6.57 6.77
N PRO A 120 5.20 6.31 5.49
CA PRO A 120 3.83 6.40 5.00
C PRO A 120 2.86 5.54 5.81
N ASP A 121 1.81 6.17 6.34
CA ASP A 121 0.69 5.46 6.95
C ASP A 121 -0.28 4.93 5.88
N SER A 122 -1.32 4.20 6.29
CA SER A 122 -2.29 3.61 5.35
C SER A 122 -3.04 4.65 4.53
N LYS A 123 -3.21 5.87 5.05
CA LYS A 123 -3.85 6.98 4.34
C LYS A 123 -2.92 7.60 3.30
N ASP A 124 -1.67 7.83 3.66
CA ASP A 124 -0.63 8.33 2.77
C ASP A 124 -0.39 7.35 1.62
N LEU A 125 -0.23 6.06 1.92
CA LEU A 125 -0.02 5.00 0.93
C LEU A 125 -1.18 4.92 -0.07
N LYS A 126 -2.42 5.05 0.39
CA LYS A 126 -3.59 5.05 -0.49
C LYS A 126 -3.50 6.21 -1.49
N GLY A 127 -3.20 7.42 -1.00
CA GLY A 127 -3.05 8.61 -1.85
C GLY A 127 -1.90 8.45 -2.85
N MET A 128 -0.74 8.01 -2.37
CA MET A 128 0.47 7.79 -3.16
C MET A 128 0.24 6.77 -4.28
N TYR A 129 -0.26 5.57 -3.96
CA TYR A 129 -0.49 4.52 -4.95
C TYR A 129 -1.63 4.87 -5.91
N SER A 130 -2.66 5.59 -5.46
CA SER A 130 -3.73 6.06 -6.36
C SER A 130 -3.19 7.06 -7.39
N ALA A 131 -2.39 8.03 -6.96
CA ALA A 131 -1.76 9.01 -7.85
C ALA A 131 -0.80 8.33 -8.85
N LEU A 132 -0.02 7.36 -8.39
CA LEU A 132 0.88 6.57 -9.24
C LEU A 132 0.11 5.73 -10.27
N ASN A 133 -0.94 5.02 -9.83
CA ASN A 133 -1.77 4.20 -10.70
C ASN A 133 -2.45 5.04 -11.78
N GLN A 134 -3.00 6.20 -11.42
CA GLN A 134 -3.59 7.13 -12.39
C GLN A 134 -2.55 7.61 -13.41
N PHE A 135 -1.39 8.06 -12.95
CA PHE A 135 -0.30 8.48 -13.83
C PHE A 135 0.12 7.35 -14.78
N MET A 136 0.26 6.12 -14.29
CA MET A 136 0.64 4.99 -15.13
C MET A 136 -0.42 4.69 -16.18
N ARG A 137 -1.71 4.72 -15.82
CA ARG A 137 -2.83 4.51 -16.75
C ARG A 137 -2.85 5.55 -17.87
N GLU A 138 -2.62 6.82 -17.55
CA GLU A 138 -2.48 7.92 -18.53
C GLU A 138 -1.32 7.73 -19.53
N ARG A 139 -0.36 6.88 -19.19
CA ARG A 139 0.81 6.59 -20.03
C ARG A 139 0.76 5.22 -20.69
N VAL A 140 -0.34 4.49 -20.53
CA VAL A 140 -0.54 3.13 -21.06
C VAL A 140 -1.80 3.03 -21.91
N TYR A 141 -2.92 3.62 -21.48
CA TYR A 141 -4.24 3.47 -22.12
C TYR A 141 -4.69 4.74 -22.85
N LEU A 142 -5.51 4.56 -23.89
CA LEU A 142 -6.18 5.65 -24.59
C LEU A 142 -7.16 6.40 -23.68
N ASP A 143 -7.91 5.63 -22.88
CA ASP A 143 -8.74 6.12 -21.80
C ASP A 143 -8.20 5.59 -20.46
N PRO A 144 -7.62 6.45 -19.59
CA PRO A 144 -7.04 6.02 -18.31
C PRO A 144 -8.07 5.37 -17.37
N SER A 145 -9.34 5.77 -17.49
CA SER A 145 -10.43 5.27 -16.66
C SER A 145 -10.95 3.92 -17.16
N ASN A 146 -10.89 3.69 -18.48
CA ASN A 146 -11.42 2.49 -19.11
C ASN A 146 -10.38 1.79 -20.00
N PRO A 147 -9.61 0.83 -19.44
CA PRO A 147 -8.62 0.04 -20.19
C PRO A 147 -9.19 -0.74 -21.39
N ILE A 148 -10.51 -0.99 -21.43
CA ILE A 148 -11.17 -1.72 -22.53
C ILE A 148 -11.06 -0.95 -23.86
N ASN A 149 -10.94 0.38 -23.79
CA ASN A 149 -10.78 1.25 -24.96
C ASN A 149 -9.42 1.09 -25.65
N GLY A 150 -8.51 0.29 -25.08
CA GLY A 150 -7.25 -0.08 -25.69
C GLY A 150 -6.06 0.77 -25.23
N TYR A 151 -4.90 0.42 -25.78
CA TYR A 151 -3.61 0.95 -25.39
C TYR A 151 -3.19 2.14 -26.26
N LEU A 152 -2.38 3.04 -25.70
CA LEU A 152 -1.67 4.06 -26.47
C LEU A 152 -0.74 3.42 -27.50
N GLU A 153 -0.35 4.17 -28.53
CA GLU A 153 0.68 3.71 -29.44
C GLU A 153 2.01 3.42 -28.73
N GLU A 154 2.75 2.39 -29.17
CA GLU A 154 4.00 1.95 -28.53
C GLU A 154 5.04 3.08 -28.37
N ARG A 155 5.04 4.05 -29.29
CA ARG A 155 5.95 5.21 -29.25
C ARG A 155 5.64 6.15 -28.07
N GLN A 156 4.36 6.27 -27.70
CA GLN A 156 3.88 7.13 -26.63
C GLN A 156 3.99 6.44 -25.26
N GLN A 157 3.86 5.12 -25.22
CA GLN A 157 3.99 4.34 -24.00
C GLN A 157 5.42 4.41 -23.44
N ILE A 158 5.59 5.03 -22.28
CA ILE A 158 6.90 5.15 -21.60
C ILE A 158 7.32 3.85 -20.91
N PHE A 159 6.35 2.98 -20.61
CA PHE A 159 6.54 1.70 -19.91
C PHE A 159 6.54 0.48 -20.85
N SER A 160 6.54 0.69 -22.17
CA SER A 160 6.50 -0.43 -23.13
C SER A 160 7.70 -1.37 -22.99
N LYS A 161 7.50 -2.65 -23.31
CA LYS A 161 8.56 -3.69 -23.29
C LYS A 161 9.77 -3.34 -24.17
N ARG A 162 9.56 -2.48 -25.18
CA ARG A 162 10.62 -1.92 -26.04
C ARG A 162 11.50 -0.90 -25.32
N ARG A 163 10.93 -0.10 -24.41
CA ARG A 163 11.67 0.88 -23.60
C ARG A 163 12.28 0.22 -22.35
N ILE A 164 11.53 -0.66 -21.71
CA ILE A 164 11.95 -1.37 -20.50
C ILE A 164 11.83 -2.88 -20.73
N ARG A 165 12.94 -3.48 -21.17
CA ARG A 165 13.01 -4.94 -21.40
C ARG A 165 12.72 -5.69 -20.10
N GLY A 166 11.80 -6.66 -20.16
CA GLY A 166 11.42 -7.48 -19.01
C GLY A 166 10.42 -6.83 -18.04
N TYR A 167 9.93 -5.63 -18.36
CA TYR A 167 8.90 -4.96 -17.58
C TYR A 167 7.51 -5.39 -18.03
N ASP A 168 6.65 -5.67 -17.05
CA ASP A 168 5.25 -6.00 -17.23
C ASP A 168 4.42 -4.92 -16.54
N VAL A 169 3.89 -3.99 -17.34
CA VAL A 169 3.17 -2.83 -16.81
C VAL A 169 1.80 -3.25 -16.28
N GLU A 170 1.19 -4.25 -16.90
CA GLU A 170 -0.08 -4.83 -16.46
C GLU A 170 0.06 -5.44 -15.07
N LYS A 171 1.14 -6.18 -14.81
CA LYS A 171 1.44 -6.73 -13.49
C LYS A 171 1.55 -5.65 -12.43
N VAL A 172 2.27 -4.55 -12.73
CA VAL A 172 2.42 -3.43 -11.78
C VAL A 172 1.09 -2.71 -11.55
N LEU A 173 0.29 -2.48 -12.60
CA LEU A 173 -1.03 -1.88 -12.46
C LEU A 173 -1.98 -2.74 -11.62
N SER A 174 -2.00 -4.06 -11.84
CA SER A 174 -2.80 -4.99 -11.03
C SER A 174 -2.35 -4.99 -9.57
N ASP A 175 -1.04 -5.05 -9.31
CA ASP A 175 -0.48 -5.00 -7.95
C ASP A 175 -0.84 -3.68 -7.23
N LEU A 176 -0.74 -2.53 -7.92
CA LEU A 176 -1.17 -1.25 -7.36
C LEU A 176 -2.66 -1.25 -7.02
N ILE A 177 -3.52 -1.81 -7.87
CA ILE A 177 -4.96 -1.91 -7.62
C ILE A 177 -5.24 -2.78 -6.38
N GLU A 178 -4.55 -3.91 -6.24
CA GLU A 178 -4.68 -4.80 -5.09
C GLU A 178 -4.23 -4.10 -3.79
N LYS A 179 -3.07 -3.43 -3.80
CA LYS A 179 -2.57 -2.65 -2.66
C LYS A 179 -3.53 -1.53 -2.28
N ILE A 180 -4.06 -0.78 -3.25
CA ILE A 180 -5.06 0.28 -2.99
C ILE A 180 -6.31 -0.32 -2.33
N LYS A 181 -6.88 -1.40 -2.88
CA LYS A 181 -8.06 -2.06 -2.32
C LYS A 181 -7.82 -2.58 -0.90
N ALA A 182 -6.65 -3.15 -0.63
CA ALA A 182 -6.30 -3.62 0.71
C ALA A 182 -6.29 -2.47 1.73
N LEU A 183 -5.70 -1.33 1.36
CA LEU A 183 -5.67 -0.12 2.20
C LEU A 183 -7.08 0.46 2.42
N GLU A 184 -7.95 0.41 1.40
CA GLU A 184 -9.35 0.83 1.55
C GLU A 184 -10.12 -0.05 2.53
N LEU A 185 -9.95 -1.36 2.44
CA LEU A 185 -10.58 -2.30 3.37
C LEU A 185 -10.07 -2.09 4.80
N GLU A 186 -8.78 -1.82 4.98
CA GLU A 186 -8.19 -1.50 6.28
C GLU A 186 -8.81 -0.23 6.88
N GLN A 187 -8.96 0.84 6.09
CA GLN A 187 -9.60 2.08 6.53
C GLN A 187 -11.05 1.87 6.95
N VAL A 188 -11.81 1.04 6.23
CA VAL A 188 -13.20 0.70 6.59
C VAL A 188 -13.25 -0.08 7.92
N LYS A 189 -12.31 -1.01 8.15
CA LYS A 189 -12.23 -1.75 9.40
C LYS A 189 -11.91 -0.83 10.58
N LEU A 190 -10.92 0.04 10.44
CA LEU A 190 -10.56 1.03 11.47
C LEU A 190 -11.73 1.97 11.78
N ALA A 191 -12.45 2.45 10.76
CA ALA A 191 -13.62 3.29 10.96
C ALA A 191 -14.74 2.55 11.73
N LYS A 192 -14.95 1.26 11.44
CA LYS A 192 -15.91 0.42 12.16
C LYS A 192 -15.50 0.21 13.62
N GLU A 193 -14.22 -0.05 13.87
CA GLU A 193 -13.68 -0.22 15.23
C GLU A 193 -13.80 1.08 16.04
N GLU A 194 -13.47 2.22 15.44
CA GLU A 194 -13.66 3.53 16.08
C GLU A 194 -15.12 3.82 16.41
N GLN A 195 -16.06 3.43 15.54
CA GLN A 195 -17.48 3.59 15.80
C GLN A 195 -17.94 2.73 16.99
N LEU A 196 -17.49 1.48 17.08
CA LEU A 196 -17.81 0.58 18.19
C LEU A 196 -17.26 1.07 19.53
N VAL A 197 -16.10 1.76 19.54
CA VAL A 197 -15.54 2.37 20.76
C VAL A 197 -16.28 3.66 21.15
N LYS A 198 -16.82 4.40 20.17
CA LYS A 198 -17.58 5.65 20.39
C LYS A 198 -19.05 5.42 20.71
N GLU A 199 -19.60 4.23 20.48
CA GLU A 199 -20.92 3.84 20.96
C GLU A 199 -20.81 3.35 22.41
N PRO A 200 -21.11 4.19 23.43
CA PRO A 200 -21.24 3.66 24.79
C PRO A 200 -22.39 2.65 24.78
N ASP A 201 -22.19 1.53 25.47
CA ASP A 201 -23.21 0.50 25.69
C ASP A 201 -24.58 1.14 25.96
N LYS A 202 -25.46 1.15 24.94
CA LYS A 202 -26.88 1.48 25.12
C LYS A 202 -27.60 0.30 25.76
N LYS A 203 -27.16 -0.07 26.97
CA LYS A 203 -27.84 -0.93 27.96
C LYS A 203 -27.31 -0.42 29.31
N THR A 204 -28.03 0.31 30.16
CA THR A 204 -29.38 0.03 30.67
C THR A 204 -29.89 1.32 31.32
N ALA A 205 -30.81 2.03 30.67
CA ALA A 205 -31.47 3.21 31.23
C ALA A 205 -32.99 3.04 31.22
N THR A 206 -33.48 2.01 31.92
CA THR A 206 -34.87 1.95 32.40
C THR A 206 -34.96 0.89 33.50
N GLN A 207 -34.77 1.31 34.74
CA GLN A 207 -35.57 0.88 35.90
C GLN A 207 -35.18 1.76 37.09
N THR A 208 -35.77 2.96 37.12
CA THR A 208 -36.11 3.63 38.38
C THR A 208 -37.01 2.70 39.20
N PHE A 209 -36.48 2.10 40.26
CA PHE A 209 -37.28 1.74 41.42
C PHE A 209 -36.59 2.35 42.64
N GLY A 210 -37.18 3.43 43.13
CA GLY A 210 -36.79 4.09 44.36
C GLY A 210 -36.95 3.15 45.54
N LEU A 211 -35.88 3.05 46.32
CA LEU A 211 -35.86 2.50 47.67
C LEU A 211 -36.67 3.42 48.59
N PHE A 212 -37.98 3.17 48.70
CA PHE A 212 -38.75 3.55 49.88
C PHE A 212 -39.13 2.30 50.64
N ALA A 213 -38.56 2.21 51.84
CA ALA A 213 -38.95 1.26 52.87
C ALA A 213 -40.36 1.59 53.33
N ASP A 214 -41.23 0.59 53.41
CA ASP A 214 -42.16 0.51 54.53
C ASP A 214 -42.57 -0.93 54.84
N LYS A 215 -42.54 -1.21 56.15
CA LYS A 215 -42.89 -2.48 56.78
C LYS A 215 -44.42 -2.60 56.78
N THR A 216 -44.95 -3.79 56.50
CA THR A 216 -46.09 -4.36 57.23
C THR A 216 -46.28 -5.84 56.92
N SER A 217 -46.45 -6.59 58.00
CA SER A 217 -46.57 -8.05 58.09
C SER A 217 -47.96 -8.56 57.72
N THR A 218 -48.05 -9.73 57.06
CA THR A 218 -49.02 -10.84 57.30
C THR A 218 -48.78 -11.90 56.20
N ALA A 219 -48.08 -13.01 56.42
CA ALA A 219 -48.44 -14.24 57.12
C ALA A 219 -49.44 -15.16 56.36
N ILE A 220 -49.01 -16.42 56.18
CA ILE A 220 -49.75 -17.67 55.91
C ILE A 220 -50.24 -17.78 54.43
N VAL A 221 -49.99 -18.82 53.61
CA VAL A 221 -50.12 -20.27 53.78
C VAL A 221 -49.25 -21.00 52.73
N ALA A 222 -48.58 -22.05 53.16
CA ALA A 222 -47.94 -23.05 52.31
C ALA A 222 -48.97 -24.05 51.75
N LEU A 223 -48.83 -24.51 50.51
CA LEU A 223 -48.97 -25.94 50.20
C LEU A 223 -48.38 -26.31 48.83
N SER A 224 -47.83 -27.50 48.83
CA SER A 224 -47.00 -28.20 47.86
C SER A 224 -47.77 -28.79 46.66
N GLN A 225 -46.99 -29.37 45.74
CA GLN A 225 -47.29 -30.48 44.80
C GLN A 225 -47.58 -30.13 43.32
N GLU A 226 -46.53 -30.29 42.50
CA GLU A 226 -46.60 -31.04 41.22
C GLU A 226 -46.81 -32.55 41.49
N PRO A 227 -47.05 -33.43 40.50
CA PRO A 227 -47.50 -33.27 39.09
C PRO A 227 -48.63 -34.29 38.72
N GLU A 228 -48.86 -34.46 37.42
CA GLU A 228 -49.62 -35.51 36.70
C GLU A 228 -51.04 -35.13 36.24
N GLU A 229 -51.23 -35.03 34.91
CA GLU A 229 -51.81 -36.15 34.16
C GLU A 229 -51.60 -36.01 32.65
N LYS A 230 -51.85 -37.13 31.98
CA LYS A 230 -51.32 -37.59 30.70
C LYS A 230 -52.50 -37.72 29.71
N LEU A 231 -52.18 -37.79 28.42
CA LEU A 231 -52.86 -38.53 27.33
C LEU A 231 -53.67 -37.75 26.26
N MET A 232 -53.12 -37.84 25.03
CA MET A 232 -53.73 -38.30 23.76
C MET A 232 -54.79 -37.41 23.08
N TYR A 233 -54.91 -37.27 21.75
CA TYR A 233 -54.59 -38.13 20.58
C TYR A 233 -54.40 -37.26 19.31
N THR A 234 -53.58 -37.75 18.37
CA THR A 234 -53.78 -37.94 16.89
C THR A 234 -52.39 -37.91 16.22
N LEU A 235 -51.92 -38.93 15.50
CA LEU A 235 -52.54 -39.87 14.57
C LEU A 235 -52.24 -41.35 14.90
#